data_AF-A0AA35ZTX2-F1
#
_entry.id   AF-A0AA35ZTX2-F1
#
_cell.length_a   1.000
_cell.length_b   1.000
_cell.length_c   1.000
_cell.angle_alpha   90.00
_cell.angle_beta   90.00
_cell.angle_gamma   90.00
#
_symmetry.space_group_name_H-M   'P 1'
#
loop_
_entity.id
_entity.type
_entity.pdbx_description
1 polymer ?
#
loop_
_entity_poly.entity_id
_entity_poly.type
_entity_poly.pdbx_seq_one_letter_code
_entity_poly.pdbx_strand_id
1 'polypeptide(L)'
;MIYIITRASISNAYPIFTQKGYENPREATGCIVCANCHLANKPVDIEVPQTVLPDTVFEAAVRIPYDMQLKQVLANGKKGALNVGAVLILPEGFELAPPDRISPEIKEKMGNLSFQSYRPNQKNILVIGPVPGQKYSEITFPILSPNPATKKDIHFLKYPIYVGGNRGRGQIYPDGIRSGGANSKPSVAYHKEFEQLLQIQYREVPFAEPQYPLVY
;
A
#
# COMPACT_ATOMS: atom_id res chain seq x y z
N MET A 1 -22.34 -30.33 30.00
CA MET A 1 -21.67 -30.05 28.72
C MET A 1 -21.34 -28.56 28.67
N ILE A 2 -20.10 -28.18 28.96
CA ILE A 2 -19.66 -26.77 28.99
C ILE A 2 -19.37 -26.37 27.54
N TYR A 3 -20.18 -25.49 26.96
CA TYR A 3 -19.90 -24.91 25.65
C TYR A 3 -18.81 -23.85 25.80
N ILE A 4 -17.57 -24.19 25.42
CA ILE A 4 -16.51 -23.20 25.25
C ILE A 4 -16.83 -22.41 23.99
N ILE A 5 -17.43 -21.22 24.15
CA ILE A 5 -17.62 -20.27 23.06
C ILE A 5 -16.26 -19.60 22.83
N THR A 6 -15.45 -20.17 21.95
CA THR A 6 -14.25 -19.51 21.42
C THR A 6 -14.70 -18.27 20.65
N ARG A 7 -14.60 -17.09 21.27
CA ARG A 7 -14.75 -15.81 20.59
C ARG A 7 -13.74 -15.76 19.44
N ALA A 8 -14.23 -15.71 18.20
CA ALA A 8 -13.38 -15.44 17.05
C ALA A 8 -12.72 -14.07 17.24
N SER A 9 -11.39 -14.04 17.26
CA SER A 9 -10.62 -12.80 17.22
C SER A 9 -10.97 -12.02 15.95
N ILE A 10 -10.84 -10.70 16.02
CA ILE A 10 -11.30 -9.73 15.02
C ILE A 10 -10.10 -9.30 14.15
N SER A 11 -10.10 -9.65 12.86
CA SER A 11 -9.06 -9.21 11.90
C SER A 11 -9.47 -7.91 11.25
N ASN A 12 -8.60 -6.92 11.21
CA ASN A 12 -8.66 -5.93 10.14
C ASN A 12 -7.29 -5.86 9.45
N ALA A 13 -7.30 -5.57 8.15
CA ALA A 13 -6.09 -5.49 7.35
C ALA A 13 -5.36 -4.18 7.67
N TYR A 14 -4.42 -4.24 8.61
CA TYR A 14 -3.64 -3.10 9.02
C TYR A 14 -2.19 -3.25 8.57
N PRO A 15 -1.63 -2.24 7.89
CA PRO A 15 -0.20 -2.22 7.59
C PRO A 15 0.72 -2.35 8.82
N ILE A 16 0.24 -1.94 10.01
CA ILE A 16 0.98 -2.06 11.27
C ILE A 16 1.47 -3.49 11.57
N PHE A 17 0.76 -4.53 11.11
CA PHE A 17 1.19 -5.91 11.31
C PHE A 17 2.43 -6.23 10.49
N THR A 18 2.49 -5.74 9.25
CA THR A 18 3.69 -5.90 8.42
C THR A 18 4.85 -5.12 9.01
N GLN A 19 4.62 -3.88 9.46
CA GLN A 19 5.66 -3.07 10.11
C GLN A 19 6.21 -3.77 11.36
N LYS A 20 5.37 -4.39 12.21
CA LYS A 20 5.88 -5.08 13.41
C LYS A 20 6.57 -6.41 13.12
N GLY A 21 6.13 -7.13 12.10
CA GLY A 21 6.59 -8.49 11.83
C GLY A 21 7.79 -8.60 10.89
N TYR A 22 8.03 -7.57 10.06
CA TYR A 22 9.04 -7.61 9.01
C TYR A 22 9.84 -6.32 8.99
N GLU A 23 11.15 -6.43 8.71
CA GLU A 23 12.02 -5.26 8.61
C GLU A 23 11.94 -4.57 7.25
N ASN A 24 11.69 -5.36 6.20
CA ASN A 24 11.45 -4.87 4.85
C ASN A 24 10.12 -5.43 4.36
N PRO A 25 9.20 -4.61 3.81
CA PRO A 25 7.95 -5.11 3.28
C PRO A 25 8.10 -5.92 1.99
N ARG A 26 9.27 -5.91 1.34
CA ARG A 26 9.57 -6.69 0.14
C ARG A 26 10.71 -7.68 0.42
N GLU A 27 10.40 -8.95 0.22
CA GLU A 27 11.36 -10.05 0.33
C GLU A 27 12.35 -10.06 -0.84
N ALA A 28 13.47 -10.77 -0.70
CA ALA A 28 14.46 -10.94 -1.77
C ALA A 28 13.88 -11.61 -3.03
N THR A 29 12.82 -12.40 -2.86
CA THR A 29 12.02 -13.00 -3.95
C THR A 29 11.21 -11.98 -4.75
N GLY A 30 11.11 -10.74 -4.27
CA GLY A 30 10.26 -9.69 -4.80
C GLY A 30 8.82 -9.71 -4.28
N CYS A 31 8.48 -10.70 -3.44
CA CYS A 31 7.17 -10.80 -2.81
C CYS A 31 6.98 -9.72 -1.73
N ILE A 32 5.78 -9.13 -1.66
CA ILE A 32 5.43 -8.19 -0.60
C ILE A 32 4.82 -8.99 0.56
N VAL A 33 5.32 -8.77 1.78
CA VAL A 33 4.98 -9.55 2.99
C VAL A 33 3.50 -9.55 3.36
N CYS A 34 2.71 -8.61 2.81
CA CYS A 34 1.25 -8.64 2.84
C CYS A 34 0.69 -9.97 2.32
N ALA A 35 1.36 -10.61 1.36
CA ALA A 35 0.94 -11.88 0.75
C ALA A 35 0.90 -13.03 1.77
N ASN A 36 1.69 -12.94 2.85
CA ASN A 36 1.73 -13.97 3.90
C ASN A 36 0.41 -14.03 4.69
N CYS A 37 -0.37 -12.95 4.69
CA CYS A 37 -1.68 -12.89 5.34
C CYS A 37 -2.86 -12.72 4.37
N HIS A 38 -2.61 -12.19 3.17
CA HIS A 38 -3.57 -11.90 2.12
C HIS A 38 -3.36 -12.86 0.94
N LEU A 39 -4.03 -14.02 0.98
CA LEU A 39 -3.64 -15.19 0.19
C LEU A 39 -4.18 -15.20 -1.25
N ALA A 40 -5.20 -14.41 -1.56
CA ALA A 40 -5.72 -14.35 -2.92
C ALA A 40 -5.05 -13.21 -3.71
N ASN A 41 -5.05 -13.32 -5.04
CA ASN A 41 -4.35 -12.39 -5.95
C ASN A 41 -5.36 -11.72 -6.90
N LYS A 42 -5.45 -10.39 -6.87
CA LYS A 42 -6.26 -9.59 -7.81
C LYS A 42 -5.64 -8.21 -8.00
N PRO A 43 -6.03 -7.53 -9.09
CA PRO A 43 -5.15 -6.50 -9.58
C PRO A 43 -5.10 -5.25 -8.74
N VAL A 44 -3.92 -4.64 -8.79
CA VAL A 44 -3.58 -3.30 -8.35
C VAL A 44 -2.89 -2.66 -9.53
N ASP A 45 -3.17 -1.39 -9.79
CA ASP A 45 -2.53 -0.64 -10.88
C ASP A 45 -1.86 0.60 -10.31
N ILE A 46 -0.81 1.07 -10.98
CA ILE A 46 -0.09 2.28 -10.60
C ILE A 46 0.21 3.13 -11.83
N GLU A 47 -0.21 4.39 -11.73
CA GLU A 47 0.10 5.44 -12.69
C GLU A 47 1.11 6.42 -12.08
N VAL A 48 2.16 6.69 -12.84
CA VAL A 48 3.26 7.59 -12.49
C VAL A 48 3.62 8.39 -13.75
N PRO A 49 4.21 9.59 -13.61
CA PRO A 49 4.67 10.36 -14.75
C PRO A 49 5.68 9.60 -15.58
N GLN A 50 5.73 9.91 -16.88
CA GLN A 50 6.72 9.33 -17.78
C GLN A 50 8.16 9.67 -17.37
N THR A 51 8.39 10.84 -16.79
CA THR A 51 9.70 11.31 -16.32
C THR A 51 9.50 12.23 -15.13
N VAL A 52 10.43 12.21 -14.19
CA VAL A 52 10.46 13.14 -13.05
C VAL A 52 11.77 13.94 -13.03
N LEU A 53 11.65 15.23 -12.72
CA LEU A 53 12.78 16.15 -12.53
C LEU A 53 13.25 16.12 -11.07
N PRO A 54 14.48 16.56 -10.74
CA PRO A 54 14.96 16.66 -9.36
C PRO A 54 14.18 17.69 -8.54
N ASP A 55 14.11 17.49 -7.23
CA ASP A 55 13.42 18.36 -6.24
C ASP A 55 12.00 18.79 -6.69
N THR A 56 11.26 17.86 -7.26
CA THR A 56 9.93 18.10 -7.83
C THR A 56 8.91 17.18 -7.17
N VAL A 57 7.75 17.75 -6.84
CA VAL A 57 6.61 16.98 -6.35
C VAL A 57 5.83 16.42 -7.53
N PHE A 58 5.56 15.11 -7.51
CA PHE A 58 4.74 14.43 -8.50
C PHE A 58 3.74 13.49 -7.85
N GLU A 59 2.71 13.09 -8.61
CA GLU A 59 1.66 12.19 -8.18
C GLU A 59 1.98 10.74 -8.61
N ALA A 60 1.87 9.79 -7.68
CA ALA A 60 1.70 8.38 -8.02
C ALA A 60 0.29 7.93 -7.63
N ALA A 61 -0.54 7.57 -8.60
CA ALA A 61 -1.91 7.13 -8.38
C ALA A 61 -1.97 5.60 -8.32
N VAL A 62 -2.32 5.07 -7.15
CA VAL A 62 -2.49 3.62 -6.93
C VAL A 62 -3.97 3.28 -6.99
N ARG A 63 -4.37 2.43 -7.93
CA ARG A 63 -5.74 1.96 -8.11
C ARG A 63 -5.90 0.56 -7.54
N ILE A 64 -6.91 0.36 -6.70
CA ILE A 64 -7.25 -0.92 -6.07
C ILE A 64 -8.68 -1.28 -6.49
N PRO A 65 -8.90 -1.70 -7.76
CA PRO A 65 -10.24 -1.86 -8.32
C PRO A 65 -10.98 -3.07 -7.74
N TYR A 66 -12.21 -2.89 -7.31
CA TYR A 66 -13.08 -3.98 -6.87
C TYR A 66 -14.56 -3.66 -7.14
N ASP A 67 -15.40 -4.70 -7.14
CA ASP A 67 -16.84 -4.50 -7.26
C ASP A 67 -17.40 -3.94 -5.95
N MET A 68 -17.84 -2.68 -6.00
CA MET A 68 -18.36 -1.94 -4.84
C MET A 68 -19.68 -2.49 -4.29
N GLN A 69 -20.37 -3.37 -5.04
CA GLN A 69 -21.55 -4.08 -4.57
C GLN A 69 -21.18 -5.25 -3.63
N LEU A 70 -19.93 -5.72 -3.69
CA LEU A 70 -19.47 -6.80 -2.84
C LEU A 70 -19.31 -6.33 -1.40
N LYS A 71 -19.73 -7.20 -0.48
CA LYS A 71 -19.60 -7.02 0.96
C LYS A 71 -18.77 -8.16 1.52
N GLN A 72 -17.92 -7.83 2.48
CA GLN A 72 -17.11 -8.82 3.21
C GLN A 72 -17.76 -9.16 4.55
N VAL A 73 -17.39 -10.31 5.11
CA VAL A 73 -17.75 -10.67 6.48
C VAL A 73 -16.85 -9.90 7.45
N LEU A 74 -17.44 -8.95 8.17
CA LEU A 74 -16.78 -8.20 9.24
C LEU A 74 -16.51 -9.11 10.43
N ALA A 75 -15.68 -8.62 11.33
CA ALA A 75 -15.26 -9.36 12.49
C ALA A 75 -16.38 -9.66 13.51
N ASN A 76 -17.49 -8.92 13.45
CA ASN A 76 -18.72 -9.21 14.20
C ASN A 76 -19.63 -10.23 13.49
N GLY A 77 -19.18 -10.84 12.40
CA GLY A 77 -19.93 -11.80 11.58
C GLY A 77 -20.95 -11.18 10.62
N LYS A 78 -21.17 -9.86 10.66
CA LYS A 78 -22.09 -9.17 9.74
C LYS A 78 -21.41 -8.84 8.42
N LYS A 79 -22.19 -8.73 7.33
CA LYS A 79 -21.69 -8.24 6.04
C LYS A 79 -21.51 -6.72 6.07
N GLY A 80 -20.38 -6.23 5.57
CA GLY A 80 -20.06 -4.81 5.51
C GLY A 80 -19.15 -4.43 4.34
N ALA A 81 -18.88 -3.14 4.22
CA ALA A 81 -18.03 -2.61 3.16
C ALA A 81 -16.57 -3.06 3.30
N LEU A 82 -15.84 -3.01 2.18
CA LEU A 82 -14.41 -3.30 2.14
C LEU A 82 -13.60 -2.05 2.47
N ASN A 83 -12.54 -2.24 3.22
CA ASN A 83 -11.48 -1.25 3.37
C ASN A 83 -10.34 -1.59 2.42
N VAL A 84 -9.51 -0.61 2.10
CA VAL A 84 -8.31 -0.79 1.28
C VAL A 84 -7.09 -0.20 1.99
N GLY A 85 -5.92 -0.63 1.54
CA GLY A 85 -4.63 -0.13 2.00
C GLY A 85 -3.57 -0.41 0.96
N ALA A 86 -2.42 0.27 1.07
CA ALA A 86 -1.32 0.09 0.16
C ALA A 86 0.03 0.30 0.84
N VAL A 87 1.06 -0.33 0.25
CA VAL A 87 2.47 -0.05 0.46
C VAL A 87 3.07 0.35 -0.87
N LEU A 88 3.79 1.47 -0.89
CA LEU A 88 4.51 1.99 -2.04
C LEU A 88 5.99 2.06 -1.69
N ILE A 89 6.81 1.32 -2.42
CA ILE A 89 8.25 1.20 -2.21
C ILE A 89 8.93 2.01 -3.31
N LEU A 90 9.49 3.14 -2.92
CA LEU A 90 10.18 4.07 -3.80
C LEU A 90 11.70 3.83 -3.76
N PRO A 91 12.42 4.35 -4.77
CA PRO A 91 13.87 4.37 -4.77
C PRO A 91 14.40 5.21 -3.61
N GLU A 92 15.67 4.99 -3.25
CA GLU A 92 16.29 5.77 -2.18
C GLU A 92 16.30 7.27 -2.51
N GLY A 93 16.11 8.08 -1.47
CA GLY A 93 16.08 9.54 -1.57
C GLY A 93 14.74 10.15 -1.98
N PHE A 94 13.83 9.39 -2.59
CA PHE A 94 12.44 9.77 -2.76
C PHE A 94 11.71 9.69 -1.41
N GLU A 95 10.79 10.61 -1.16
CA GLU A 95 10.03 10.64 0.08
C GLU A 95 8.64 11.25 -0.12
N LEU A 96 7.78 11.15 0.90
CA LEU A 96 6.51 11.87 0.91
C LEU A 96 6.77 13.38 0.84
N ALA A 97 6.08 14.07 -0.05
CA ALA A 97 6.23 15.51 -0.17
C ALA A 97 5.81 16.20 1.14
N PRO A 98 6.58 17.20 1.62
CA PRO A 98 6.23 17.93 2.82
C PRO A 98 4.97 18.80 2.56
N PRO A 99 4.12 19.05 3.58
CA PRO A 99 2.79 19.65 3.38
C PRO A 99 2.78 21.02 2.68
N ASP A 100 3.85 21.79 2.81
CA ASP A 100 4.06 23.10 2.20
C ASP A 100 4.40 23.04 0.71
N ARG A 101 4.89 21.89 0.23
CA ARG A 101 5.22 21.64 -1.19
C ARG A 101 4.07 20.99 -1.97
N ILE A 102 3.00 20.58 -1.29
CA ILE A 102 1.83 19.94 -1.91
C ILE A 102 0.88 21.02 -2.46
N SER A 103 0.59 20.97 -3.76
CA SER A 103 -0.34 21.90 -4.38
C SER A 103 -1.77 21.71 -3.85
N PRO A 104 -2.63 22.74 -3.89
CA PRO A 104 -4.04 22.62 -3.49
C PRO A 104 -4.79 21.53 -4.26
N GLU A 105 -4.49 21.35 -5.55
CA GLU A 105 -5.09 20.30 -6.39
C GLU A 105 -4.74 18.89 -5.89
N ILE A 106 -3.46 18.63 -5.61
CA ILE A 106 -3.02 17.32 -5.08
C ILE A 106 -3.65 17.07 -3.70
N LYS A 107 -3.72 18.12 -2.87
CA LYS A 107 -4.32 18.03 -1.53
C LYS A 107 -5.81 17.70 -1.57
N GLU A 108 -6.53 18.22 -2.56
CA GLU A 108 -7.94 17.88 -2.79
C GLU A 108 -8.10 16.39 -3.18
N LYS A 109 -7.27 15.89 -4.11
CA LYS A 109 -7.26 14.46 -4.50
C LYS A 109 -6.95 13.53 -3.33
N MET A 110 -6.01 13.91 -2.46
CA MET A 110 -5.67 13.16 -1.25
C MET A 110 -6.81 13.16 -0.22
N GLY A 111 -7.61 14.23 -0.16
CA GLY A 111 -8.61 14.43 0.88
C GLY A 111 -8.00 14.29 2.29
N ASN A 112 -8.56 13.39 3.10
CA ASN A 112 -8.15 13.17 4.49
C ASN A 112 -7.22 11.96 4.68
N LEU A 113 -6.52 11.55 3.62
CA LEU A 113 -5.56 10.45 3.71
C LEU A 113 -4.32 10.85 4.51
N SER A 114 -3.83 9.94 5.34
CA SER A 114 -2.62 10.14 6.14
C SER A 114 -1.61 9.04 5.82
N PHE A 115 -0.51 9.43 5.22
CA PHE A 115 0.57 8.55 4.80
C PHE A 115 1.59 8.40 5.93
N GLN A 116 2.14 7.21 6.07
CA GLN A 116 3.16 6.90 7.07
C GLN A 116 4.38 6.27 6.38
N SER A 117 5.58 6.58 6.88
CA SER A 117 6.76 5.81 6.53
C SER A 117 6.70 4.44 7.18
N TYR A 118 7.19 3.41 6.49
CA TYR A 118 7.20 2.04 7.00
C TYR A 118 8.02 1.92 8.30
N ARG A 119 9.15 2.65 8.35
CA ARG A 119 10.00 2.86 9.53
C ARG A 119 10.40 4.34 9.61
N PRO A 120 10.79 4.84 10.81
CA PRO A 120 11.32 6.20 10.96
C PRO A 120 12.50 6.51 10.03
N ASN A 121 13.36 5.51 9.76
CA ASN A 121 14.54 5.67 8.92
C ASN A 121 14.32 5.30 7.44
N GLN A 122 13.14 4.77 7.08
CA GLN A 122 12.82 4.34 5.71
C GLN A 122 11.75 5.25 5.11
N LYS A 123 12.16 6.48 4.76
CA LYS A 123 11.25 7.51 4.24
C LYS A 123 10.71 7.22 2.84
N ASN A 124 11.43 6.41 2.06
CA ASN A 124 11.07 5.99 0.71
C ASN A 124 10.03 4.86 0.67
N ILE A 125 9.66 4.29 1.81
CA ILE A 125 8.63 3.25 1.87
C ILE A 125 7.40 3.85 2.54
N LEU A 126 6.36 4.08 1.74
CA LEU A 126 5.13 4.74 2.17
C LEU A 126 4.01 3.72 2.36
N VAL A 127 3.20 3.95 3.39
CA VAL A 127 2.16 3.04 3.84
C VAL A 127 0.89 3.82 4.12
N ILE A 128 -0.25 3.27 3.71
CA ILE A 128 -1.57 3.85 3.91
C ILE A 128 -2.58 2.73 4.23
N GLY A 129 -3.56 3.06 5.06
CA GLY A 129 -4.70 2.21 5.34
C GLY A 129 -4.74 1.62 6.75
N PRO A 130 -5.87 0.98 7.11
CA PRO A 130 -7.05 0.80 6.28
C PRO A 130 -7.86 2.09 6.12
N VAL A 131 -8.36 2.33 4.90
CA VAL A 131 -9.27 3.45 4.58
C VAL A 131 -10.53 2.91 3.87
N PRO A 132 -11.67 3.65 3.90
CA PRO A 132 -12.90 3.19 3.26
C PRO A 132 -12.73 2.98 1.75
N GLY A 133 -12.88 1.73 1.28
CA GLY A 133 -12.61 1.37 -0.11
C GLY A 133 -13.58 1.99 -1.11
N GLN A 134 -14.82 2.29 -0.70
CA GLN A 134 -15.80 2.95 -1.57
C GLN A 134 -15.41 4.40 -1.89
N LYS A 135 -14.67 5.05 -0.98
CA LYS A 135 -14.21 6.43 -1.14
C LYS A 135 -12.83 6.51 -1.79
N TYR A 136 -11.97 5.54 -1.49
CA TYR A 136 -10.55 5.56 -1.85
C TYR A 136 -10.16 4.36 -2.72
N SER A 137 -10.90 4.10 -3.80
CA SER A 137 -10.53 3.09 -4.80
C SER A 137 -9.27 3.48 -5.57
N GLU A 138 -8.96 4.77 -5.62
CA GLU A 138 -7.72 5.35 -6.09
C GLU A 138 -7.09 6.16 -4.95
N ILE A 139 -5.77 6.01 -4.79
CA ILE A 139 -4.98 6.64 -3.74
C ILE A 139 -3.83 7.40 -4.41
N THR A 140 -3.86 8.72 -4.33
CA THR A 140 -2.79 9.59 -4.86
C THR A 140 -1.72 9.83 -3.80
N PHE A 141 -0.50 9.39 -4.07
CA PHE A 141 0.68 9.64 -3.23
C PHE A 141 1.41 10.89 -3.75
N PRO A 142 1.60 11.93 -2.93
CA PRO A 142 2.46 13.06 -3.27
C PRO A 142 3.92 12.70 -2.97
N ILE A 143 4.74 12.57 -4.01
CA ILE A 143 6.13 12.13 -3.86
C ILE A 143 7.04 13.29 -4.22
N LEU A 144 8.03 13.56 -3.37
CA LEU A 144 9.14 14.47 -3.66
C LEU A 144 10.32 13.66 -4.21
N SER A 145 10.77 14.02 -5.41
CA SER A 145 12.00 13.47 -5.98
C SER A 145 13.25 14.06 -5.29
N PRO A 146 14.34 13.29 -5.18
CA PRO A 146 15.59 13.78 -4.61
C PRO A 146 16.29 14.81 -5.52
N ASN A 147 17.38 15.39 -5.03
CA ASN A 147 18.26 16.24 -5.81
C ASN A 147 19.70 15.67 -5.81
N PRO A 148 20.19 15.11 -6.93
CA PRO A 148 21.57 14.62 -7.07
C PRO A 148 22.66 15.66 -6.81
N ALA A 149 22.36 16.95 -6.99
CA ALA A 149 23.32 18.01 -6.70
C ALA A 149 23.67 18.10 -5.21
N THR A 150 22.76 17.67 -4.33
CA THR A 150 22.96 17.69 -2.87
C THR A 150 23.13 16.30 -2.27
N LYS A 151 22.65 15.24 -2.93
CA LYS A 151 22.75 13.84 -2.50
C LYS A 151 23.61 13.04 -3.50
N LYS A 152 24.88 12.82 -3.14
CA LYS A 152 25.89 12.21 -4.03
C LYS A 152 25.60 10.76 -4.42
N ASP A 153 24.86 10.03 -3.59
CA ASP A 153 24.53 8.61 -3.81
C ASP A 153 23.34 8.41 -4.76
N ILE A 154 22.80 9.50 -5.33
CA ILE A 154 21.64 9.48 -6.22
C ILE A 154 22.05 9.91 -7.62
N HIS A 155 21.66 9.13 -8.61
CA HIS A 155 22.04 9.32 -10.01
C HIS A 155 20.82 9.45 -10.93
N PHE A 156 20.99 10.07 -12.09
CA PHE A 156 19.93 10.15 -13.10
C PHE A 156 19.83 8.84 -13.89
N LEU A 157 18.92 7.97 -13.45
CA LEU A 157 18.70 6.64 -14.00
C LEU A 157 17.20 6.35 -14.07
N LYS A 158 16.84 5.22 -14.69
CA LYS A 158 15.49 4.66 -14.53
C LYS A 158 15.43 3.91 -13.22
N TYR A 159 14.51 4.30 -12.35
CA TYR A 159 14.34 3.64 -11.08
C TYR A 159 13.07 2.81 -11.00
N PRO A 160 13.12 1.63 -10.35
CA PRO A 160 11.95 0.82 -10.14
C PRO A 160 11.11 1.33 -8.96
N ILE A 161 9.79 1.30 -9.12
CA ILE A 161 8.80 1.52 -8.07
C ILE A 161 7.99 0.25 -7.91
N TYR A 162 7.80 -0.19 -6.66
CA TYR A 162 6.98 -1.36 -6.35
C TYR A 162 5.77 -0.95 -5.52
N VAL A 163 4.61 -1.49 -5.88
CA VAL A 163 3.37 -1.25 -5.14
C VAL A 163 2.77 -2.57 -4.70
N GLY A 164 2.23 -2.60 -3.47
CA GLY A 164 1.34 -3.64 -2.99
C GLY A 164 0.05 -3.00 -2.50
N GLY A 165 -1.10 -3.39 -3.06
CA GLY A 165 -2.41 -2.92 -2.61
C GLY A 165 -3.24 -4.05 -2.04
N ASN A 166 -4.01 -3.80 -0.98
CA ASN A 166 -4.96 -4.77 -0.42
C ASN A 166 -6.37 -4.20 -0.33
N ARG A 167 -7.35 -5.09 -0.27
CA ARG A 167 -8.77 -4.78 -0.02
C ARG A 167 -9.40 -5.86 0.85
N GLY A 168 -10.28 -5.53 1.79
CA GLY A 168 -10.97 -6.47 2.71
C GLY A 168 -10.19 -6.83 4.00
N ARG A 169 -10.46 -8.00 4.63
CA ARG A 169 -9.80 -8.52 5.87
C ARG A 169 -8.89 -9.75 5.66
N GLY A 170 -7.67 -9.75 6.23
CA GLY A 170 -6.68 -10.84 6.12
C GLY A 170 -7.19 -12.23 6.51
N GLN A 171 -6.64 -13.29 5.90
CA GLN A 171 -6.98 -14.68 6.22
C GLN A 171 -6.23 -15.22 7.46
N ILE A 172 -5.01 -14.71 7.71
CA ILE A 172 -4.12 -15.19 8.78
C ILE A 172 -3.76 -14.02 9.70
N TYR A 173 -3.79 -14.28 11.01
CA TYR A 173 -3.33 -13.36 12.05
C TYR A 173 -1.81 -13.45 12.24
N PRO A 174 -1.16 -12.43 12.81
CA PRO A 174 0.27 -12.49 13.13
C PRO A 174 0.66 -13.66 14.05
N ASP A 175 -0.27 -14.18 14.86
CA ASP A 175 -0.09 -15.36 15.72
C ASP A 175 -0.30 -16.70 14.97
N GLY A 176 -0.56 -16.66 13.67
CA GLY A 176 -0.81 -17.82 12.81
C GLY A 176 -2.25 -18.32 12.81
N ILE A 177 -3.15 -17.75 13.62
CA ILE A 177 -4.56 -18.18 13.69
C ILE A 177 -5.32 -17.70 12.44
N ARG A 178 -6.30 -18.48 11.97
CA ARG A 178 -7.16 -18.07 10.84
C ARG A 178 -8.25 -17.10 11.28
N SER A 179 -8.60 -16.15 10.41
CA SER A 179 -9.57 -15.08 10.68
C SER A 179 -11.04 -15.50 10.80
N GLY A 180 -11.32 -16.81 10.71
CA GLY A 180 -12.60 -17.47 11.02
C GLY A 180 -12.51 -18.53 12.15
N GLY A 181 -11.41 -18.54 12.91
CA GLY A 181 -11.14 -19.53 13.96
C GLY A 181 -10.44 -20.81 13.47
N ALA A 182 -9.88 -21.59 14.40
CA ALA A 182 -9.00 -22.74 14.15
C ALA A 182 -9.62 -23.88 13.32
N ASN A 183 -10.96 -23.96 13.26
CA ASN A 183 -11.70 -25.06 12.62
C ASN A 183 -12.39 -24.69 11.29
N SER A 184 -12.10 -23.51 10.72
CA SER A 184 -12.64 -23.14 9.41
C SER A 184 -11.92 -23.93 8.30
N LYS A 185 -12.66 -24.87 7.65
CA LYS A 185 -12.18 -25.57 6.45
C LYS A 185 -11.99 -24.55 5.32
N PRO A 186 -10.97 -24.68 4.46
CA PRO A 186 -10.85 -23.86 3.26
C PRO A 186 -11.96 -24.29 2.29
N SER A 187 -13.12 -23.65 2.36
CA SER A 187 -14.17 -23.85 1.35
C SER A 187 -14.04 -22.79 0.25
N VAL A 188 -14.40 -23.16 -0.98
CA VAL A 188 -14.48 -22.23 -2.11
C VAL A 188 -15.45 -21.07 -1.81
N ALA A 189 -16.41 -21.26 -0.90
CA ALA A 189 -17.29 -20.21 -0.38
C ALA A 189 -16.57 -19.25 0.58
N TYR A 190 -15.68 -19.75 1.45
CA TYR A 190 -14.79 -18.90 2.26
C TYR A 190 -13.87 -18.03 1.38
N HIS A 191 -13.42 -18.52 0.23
CA HIS A 191 -12.67 -17.72 -0.74
C HIS A 191 -13.51 -16.59 -1.39
N LYS A 192 -14.83 -16.75 -1.49
CA LYS A 192 -15.75 -15.71 -2.01
C LYS A 192 -16.17 -14.69 -0.93
N GLU A 193 -16.15 -15.08 0.35
CA GLU A 193 -16.51 -14.19 1.48
C GLU A 193 -15.37 -13.23 1.88
N PHE A 194 -14.14 -13.57 1.49
CA PHE A 194 -12.94 -12.78 1.66
C PHE A 194 -12.38 -12.39 0.28
N GLU A 195 -13.02 -11.43 -0.39
CA GLU A 195 -12.49 -10.74 -1.57
C GLU A 195 -11.25 -9.93 -1.16
N GLN A 196 -10.09 -10.59 -1.11
CA GLN A 196 -8.92 -10.10 -0.38
C GLN A 196 -7.58 -10.38 -1.05
N LEU A 197 -6.96 -9.33 -1.60
CA LEU A 197 -6.20 -9.49 -2.83
C LEU A 197 -4.98 -8.58 -2.91
N LEU A 198 -3.79 -9.16 -3.14
CA LEU A 198 -2.54 -8.42 -3.30
C LEU A 198 -1.96 -8.57 -4.73
N GLN A 199 -2.15 -7.53 -5.53
CA GLN A 199 -1.36 -7.11 -6.70
C GLN A 199 0.03 -6.59 -6.31
N ILE A 200 1.14 -7.20 -6.76
CA ILE A 200 2.42 -6.48 -6.86
C ILE A 200 2.54 -5.92 -8.26
N GLN A 201 2.72 -4.60 -8.39
CA GLN A 201 3.06 -3.97 -9.67
C GLN A 201 4.41 -3.27 -9.61
N TYR A 202 5.02 -3.21 -10.80
CA TYR A 202 6.33 -2.65 -11.08
C TYR A 202 6.20 -1.60 -12.17
N ARG A 203 6.79 -0.43 -11.93
CA ARG A 203 6.98 0.59 -12.97
C ARG A 203 8.39 1.16 -12.87
N GLU A 204 8.96 1.50 -14.01
CA GLU A 204 10.18 2.30 -14.08
C GLU A 204 9.80 3.76 -14.26
N VAL A 205 10.40 4.64 -13.44
CA VAL A 205 10.30 6.08 -13.60
C VAL A 205 11.67 6.61 -14.01
N PRO A 206 11.82 7.09 -15.25
CA PRO A 206 12.96 7.90 -15.69
C PRO A 206 13.17 9.12 -14.79
N PHE A 207 14.36 9.22 -14.20
CA PHE A 207 14.81 10.39 -13.46
C PHE A 207 15.78 11.19 -14.32
N ALA A 208 15.36 12.39 -14.75
CA ALA A 208 16.05 13.14 -15.80
C ALA A 208 16.87 14.32 -15.27
N GLU A 209 18.00 14.58 -15.95
CA GLU A 209 18.78 15.80 -15.77
C GLU A 209 18.01 17.04 -16.26
N PRO A 210 18.12 18.19 -15.58
CA PRO A 210 17.63 19.47 -16.11
C PRO A 210 18.33 19.80 -17.44
N GLN A 211 17.58 20.13 -18.48
CA GLN A 211 18.12 20.40 -19.83
C GLN A 211 18.91 21.72 -19.97
N TYR A 212 19.05 22.51 -18.91
CA TYR A 212 19.83 23.75 -18.93
C TYR A 212 20.66 23.91 -17.65
N PRO A 213 21.96 24.25 -17.73
CA PRO A 213 22.67 24.71 -16.56
C PRO A 213 22.04 26.03 -16.10
N LEU A 214 21.77 26.15 -14.81
CA LEU A 214 21.49 27.44 -14.19
C LEU A 214 22.69 28.34 -14.47
N VAL A 215 22.54 29.26 -15.43
CA VAL A 215 23.50 30.33 -15.65
C VAL A 215 23.36 31.26 -14.45
N TYR A 216 24.41 31.28 -13.61
CA TYR A 216 24.53 32.17 -12.46
C TYR A 216 24.56 33.64 -12.87
#